data_AF-A0A9D5QPR9-F1
#
_entry.id   AF-A0A9D5QPR9-F1
#
_cell.length_a   1.000
_cell.length_b   1.000
_cell.length_c   1.000
_cell.angle_alpha   90.00
_cell.angle_beta   90.00
_cell.angle_gamma   90.00
#
_symmetry.space_group_name_H-M   'P 1'
#
loop_
_entity.id
_entity.type
_entity.pdbx_description
1 polymer ?
#
loop_
_entity_poly.entity_id
_entity_poly.type
_entity_poly.pdbx_seq_one_letter_code
_entity_poly.pdbx_strand_id
1 'polypeptide(L)'
;MKKIYALLGLATALTATAAVPSQQKQLVPATSQLENVEVNFTAVENSEMMKAPAVGYFNNYYGLDYYGMTTQDNSEQLGAVELRKISDTEVNIYGLGVFGDYPVKATYDASAQTLTVKKQVYMSADEFASIGGSNEPVYLYVTTSNQATGNMDEISEIVFKYCPYGVTFNDGSTGYEGGWVVMEGNRIFCFNTASNFNAQSGGSMSGWLGSWKYAVALPQLSDFYPEAGAFIFDESEWTSTGTSKLEDGWFLSEGAFNVATYQSKSNPNEYLLLKPFASVADNDTPNADGYLILNIENPGCVVVKPHVMSGYTCAEQSMMASVATTTREGVSYYLNEYTFDEIIEEAELYDDPLPVMEGNVITLPNCIFQNVPNFEPEDINYWVNSNREPIPMISKITLATGAGVNGIINDADNAATRYFNLQGVEIAKPAAGEVVIVKEGNKTSKTIVR
;
A
#
# COMPACT_ATOMS: atom_id res chain seq x y z
N MET A 1 -16.12 -10.56 -41.44
CA MET A 1 -15.67 -11.96 -41.29
C MET A 1 -15.81 -12.32 -39.80
N LYS A 2 -16.93 -12.95 -39.40
CA LYS A 2 -17.04 -14.25 -38.68
C LYS A 2 -15.98 -14.43 -37.58
N LYS A 3 -16.31 -14.53 -36.29
CA LYS A 3 -16.99 -15.64 -35.55
C LYS A 3 -17.80 -15.03 -34.35
N ILE A 4 -19.10 -15.27 -34.10
CA ILE A 4 -19.82 -16.46 -33.55
C ILE A 4 -19.10 -16.98 -32.28
N TYR A 5 -19.68 -16.88 -31.07
CA TYR A 5 -20.80 -17.70 -30.55
C TYR A 5 -21.77 -16.98 -29.61
N ALA A 6 -23.02 -17.42 -29.67
CA ALA A 6 -24.13 -17.09 -28.78
C ALA A 6 -24.55 -18.33 -27.97
N LEU A 7 -24.97 -18.09 -26.72
CA LEU A 7 -26.12 -18.66 -25.98
C LEU A 7 -26.39 -20.18 -25.92
N LEU A 8 -26.48 -20.70 -24.69
CA LEU A 8 -27.63 -21.38 -24.05
C LEU A 8 -27.19 -21.71 -22.60
N GLY A 9 -27.95 -21.55 -21.50
CA GLY A 9 -29.39 -21.63 -21.29
C GLY A 9 -29.74 -22.91 -20.51
N LEU A 10 -29.81 -22.81 -19.17
CA LEU A 10 -30.48 -23.66 -18.15
C LEU A 10 -30.70 -25.17 -18.39
N ALA A 11 -30.29 -26.02 -17.42
CA ALA A 11 -31.21 -26.76 -16.52
C ALA A 11 -30.49 -27.88 -15.73
N THR A 12 -30.94 -28.02 -14.49
CA THR A 12 -30.67 -29.03 -13.45
C THR A 12 -30.73 -30.50 -13.90
N ALA A 13 -29.83 -31.35 -13.39
CA ALA A 13 -30.14 -32.59 -12.65
C ALA A 13 -28.88 -33.41 -12.33
N LEU A 14 -28.87 -33.96 -11.12
CA LEU A 14 -27.96 -34.96 -10.55
C LEU A 14 -27.53 -36.06 -11.53
N THR A 15 -26.26 -36.46 -11.51
CA THR A 15 -25.81 -37.82 -11.11
C THR A 15 -24.30 -37.98 -11.25
N ALA A 16 -23.76 -38.79 -10.33
CA ALA A 16 -22.40 -39.31 -10.18
C ALA A 16 -21.45 -39.21 -11.37
N THR A 17 -20.22 -38.73 -11.12
CA THR A 17 -19.08 -39.02 -12.00
C THR A 17 -17.88 -39.54 -11.20
N ALA A 18 -17.29 -40.56 -11.80
CA ALA A 18 -16.18 -41.35 -11.31
C ALA A 18 -14.90 -40.51 -11.16
N ALA A 19 -14.10 -40.85 -10.15
CA ALA A 19 -12.76 -40.31 -9.96
C ALA A 19 -11.89 -40.65 -11.19
N VAL A 20 -11.48 -39.62 -11.92
CA VAL A 20 -10.39 -39.70 -12.89
C VAL A 20 -9.08 -39.52 -12.11
N PRO A 21 -8.14 -40.48 -12.14
CA PRO A 21 -6.86 -40.30 -11.48
C PRO A 21 -6.08 -39.24 -12.26
N SER A 22 -5.79 -38.10 -11.62
CA SER A 22 -4.90 -37.11 -12.17
C SER A 22 -3.50 -37.72 -12.26
N GLN A 23 -2.97 -37.80 -13.48
CA GLN A 23 -1.54 -38.03 -13.68
C GLN A 23 -0.80 -36.79 -13.16
N GLN A 24 -0.40 -36.82 -11.90
CA GLN A 24 0.67 -35.95 -11.43
C GLN A 24 1.93 -36.32 -12.23
N LYS A 25 2.28 -35.46 -13.20
CA LYS A 25 3.66 -35.36 -13.67
C LYS A 25 4.52 -35.14 -12.43
N GLN A 26 5.30 -36.15 -12.05
CA GLN A 26 6.42 -35.94 -11.14
C GLN A 26 7.32 -34.89 -11.79
N LEU A 27 7.21 -33.64 -11.31
CA LEU A 27 8.20 -32.62 -11.52
C LEU A 27 9.45 -33.08 -10.76
N VAL A 28 10.46 -33.48 -11.52
CA VAL A 28 11.83 -33.57 -11.01
C VAL A 28 12.15 -32.19 -10.42
N PRO A 29 12.69 -32.09 -9.19
CA PRO A 29 13.12 -30.82 -8.65
C PRO A 29 14.30 -30.35 -9.52
N ALA A 30 14.02 -29.47 -10.47
CA ALA A 30 15.04 -28.60 -10.98
C ALA A 30 15.45 -27.77 -9.76
N THR A 31 16.61 -28.06 -9.19
CA THR A 31 17.37 -27.05 -8.45
C THR A 31 17.54 -25.91 -9.44
N SER A 32 16.60 -24.96 -9.40
CA SER A 32 16.69 -23.70 -10.10
C SER A 32 17.98 -23.07 -9.59
N GLN A 33 19.01 -23.12 -10.42
CA GLN A 33 20.14 -22.22 -10.26
C GLN A 33 19.49 -20.84 -10.32
N LEU A 34 19.46 -20.16 -9.17
CA LEU A 34 19.18 -18.73 -9.11
C LEU A 34 20.14 -18.11 -10.12
N GLU A 35 19.65 -17.68 -11.28
CA GLU A 35 20.45 -16.83 -12.16
C GLU A 35 20.66 -15.55 -11.36
N ASN A 36 21.87 -15.45 -10.81
CA ASN A 36 22.28 -14.42 -9.89
C ASN A 36 22.15 -13.06 -10.59
N VAL A 37 21.09 -12.33 -10.30
CA VAL A 37 21.04 -10.90 -10.58
C VAL A 37 21.88 -10.24 -9.50
N GLU A 38 23.20 -10.23 -9.67
CA GLU A 38 24.05 -9.33 -8.89
C GLU A 38 23.68 -7.91 -9.34
N VAL A 39 22.83 -7.25 -8.54
CA VAL A 39 22.43 -5.87 -8.79
C VAL A 39 23.62 -4.98 -8.44
N ASN A 40 24.57 -4.87 -9.37
CA ASN A 40 25.67 -3.92 -9.29
C ASN A 40 25.15 -2.54 -9.74
N PHE A 41 25.31 -1.54 -8.88
CA PHE A 41 25.01 -0.15 -9.21
C PHE A 41 26.05 0.78 -8.60
N THR A 42 26.18 1.98 -9.18
CA THR A 42 27.09 3.02 -8.69
C THR A 42 26.27 4.23 -8.28
N ALA A 43 26.55 4.79 -7.10
CA ALA A 43 25.89 6.01 -6.65
C ALA A 43 26.20 7.17 -7.61
N VAL A 44 25.17 7.93 -8.00
CA VAL A 44 25.34 9.10 -8.85
C VAL A 44 25.88 10.26 -8.00
N GLU A 45 27.07 10.75 -8.33
CA GLU A 45 27.65 11.93 -7.69
C GLU A 45 27.22 13.20 -8.43
N ASN A 46 26.80 14.22 -7.68
CA ASN A 46 26.50 15.52 -8.26
C ASN A 46 27.81 16.24 -8.64
N SER A 47 27.96 16.53 -9.93
CA SER A 47 29.14 17.20 -10.48
C SER A 47 29.12 18.72 -10.32
N GLU A 48 28.00 19.31 -9.91
CA GLU A 48 27.87 20.75 -9.71
C GLU A 48 28.17 21.14 -8.26
N MET A 49 28.96 22.20 -8.06
CA MET A 49 29.24 22.77 -6.73
C MET A 49 27.93 23.27 -6.11
N MET A 50 27.30 22.44 -5.27
CA MET A 50 25.91 22.66 -4.85
C MET A 50 25.75 22.62 -3.34
N LYS A 51 24.58 23.16 -2.93
CA LYS A 51 23.96 23.15 -1.61
C LYS A 51 24.32 21.92 -0.76
N ALA A 52 24.27 22.09 0.56
CA ALA A 52 24.38 20.99 1.51
C ALA A 52 23.60 19.76 1.00
N PRO A 53 24.21 18.57 1.00
CA PRO A 53 23.61 17.40 0.38
C PRO A 53 22.23 17.16 1.00
N ALA A 54 21.25 16.87 0.15
CA ALA A 54 19.92 16.49 0.63
C ALA A 54 20.08 15.32 1.60
N VAL A 55 19.40 15.38 2.74
CA VAL A 55 19.35 14.30 3.72
C VAL A 55 18.04 13.56 3.54
N GLY A 56 18.05 12.24 3.73
CA GLY A 56 16.81 11.47 3.68
C GLY A 56 15.80 11.98 4.70
N TYR A 57 14.54 12.03 4.29
CA TYR A 57 13.45 12.48 5.13
C TYR A 57 12.94 11.32 5.98
N PHE A 58 12.95 11.50 7.30
CA PHE A 58 12.46 10.51 8.25
C PHE A 58 11.10 10.94 8.79
N ASN A 59 10.30 9.97 9.25
CA ASN A 59 8.86 10.04 9.49
C ASN A 59 8.07 10.08 8.18
N ASN A 60 8.34 9.12 7.31
CA ASN A 60 7.68 9.00 6.01
C ASN A 60 7.71 7.57 5.48
N TYR A 61 6.91 7.33 4.46
CA TYR A 61 6.90 6.09 3.71
C TYR A 61 7.97 6.07 2.62
N TYR A 62 8.56 4.90 2.43
CA TYR A 62 9.43 4.57 1.32
C TYR A 62 8.91 3.31 0.66
N GLY A 63 9.22 3.13 -0.61
CA GLY A 63 9.07 1.83 -1.24
C GLY A 63 9.96 0.80 -0.55
N LEU A 64 9.59 -0.47 -0.64
CA LEU A 64 10.42 -1.60 -0.27
C LEU A 64 10.60 -2.45 -1.51
N ASP A 65 11.79 -2.40 -2.08
CA ASP A 65 12.22 -3.28 -3.14
C ASP A 65 13.09 -4.37 -2.55
N TYR A 66 12.74 -5.62 -2.81
CA TYR A 66 13.55 -6.75 -2.45
C TYR A 66 13.22 -7.91 -3.36
N TYR A 67 14.02 -8.95 -3.29
CA TYR A 67 13.67 -10.21 -3.90
C TYR A 67 13.48 -11.29 -2.82
N GLY A 68 12.52 -12.18 -3.04
CA GLY A 68 12.29 -13.35 -2.19
C GLY A 68 13.19 -14.52 -2.56
N MET A 69 13.70 -15.25 -1.57
CA MET A 69 14.55 -16.43 -1.82
C MET A 69 13.79 -17.77 -1.90
N THR A 70 12.46 -17.76 -1.77
CA THR A 70 11.66 -18.99 -1.81
C THR A 70 11.32 -19.35 -3.25
N THR A 71 11.04 -20.62 -3.53
CA THR A 71 10.61 -21.06 -4.87
C THR A 71 9.27 -20.46 -5.31
N GLN A 72 8.51 -19.87 -4.38
CA GLN A 72 7.24 -19.21 -4.66
C GLN A 72 7.42 -17.71 -4.91
N ASP A 73 8.49 -17.09 -4.39
CA ASP A 73 8.73 -15.64 -4.40
C ASP A 73 10.07 -15.26 -5.05
N ASN A 74 10.57 -16.06 -6.00
CA ASN A 74 11.88 -15.84 -6.64
C ASN A 74 11.93 -14.67 -7.63
N SER A 75 11.01 -13.71 -7.48
CA SER A 75 10.93 -12.48 -8.25
C SER A 75 11.21 -11.28 -7.36
N GLU A 76 11.39 -10.13 -8.00
CA GLU A 76 11.24 -8.83 -7.37
C GLU A 76 9.88 -8.74 -6.66
N GLN A 77 9.91 -8.15 -5.47
CA GLN A 77 8.80 -7.95 -4.58
C GLN A 77 8.77 -6.48 -4.21
N LEU A 78 7.58 -5.89 -4.26
CA LEU A 78 7.37 -4.50 -3.91
C LEU A 78 6.49 -4.40 -2.67
N GLY A 79 6.83 -3.45 -1.81
CA GLY A 79 6.03 -3.09 -0.65
C GLY A 79 6.27 -1.65 -0.24
N ALA A 80 5.85 -1.31 0.96
CA ALA A 80 6.15 -0.03 1.59
C ALA A 80 6.71 -0.25 3.00
N VAL A 81 7.57 0.65 3.43
CA VAL A 81 8.09 0.71 4.80
C VAL A 81 7.93 2.12 5.34
N GLU A 82 7.70 2.24 6.65
CA GLU A 82 7.74 3.55 7.34
C GLU A 82 9.11 3.69 8.02
N LEU A 83 9.82 4.77 7.72
CA LEU A 83 11.05 5.14 8.42
C LEU A 83 10.68 6.19 9.45
N ARG A 84 10.89 5.92 10.74
CA ARG A 84 10.56 6.83 11.86
C ARG A 84 11.81 7.24 12.61
N LYS A 85 12.04 8.54 12.75
CA LYS A 85 13.14 9.08 13.54
C LYS A 85 12.80 9.00 15.02
N ILE A 86 13.65 8.33 15.80
CA ILE A 86 13.53 8.23 17.25
C ILE A 86 14.42 9.28 17.93
N SER A 87 15.62 9.48 17.40
CA SER A 87 16.56 10.52 17.82
C SER A 87 17.43 10.95 16.64
N ASP A 88 18.40 11.83 16.85
CA ASP A 88 19.33 12.24 15.79
C ASP A 88 20.19 11.10 15.23
N THR A 89 20.30 10.00 15.97
CA THR A 89 21.12 8.84 15.60
C THR A 89 20.34 7.53 15.51
N GLU A 90 19.05 7.52 15.83
CA GLU A 90 18.25 6.29 15.89
C GLU A 90 17.01 6.41 15.02
N VAL A 91 16.78 5.38 14.20
CA VAL A 91 15.67 5.27 13.27
C VAL A 91 15.05 3.89 13.42
N ASN A 92 13.72 3.84 13.46
CA ASN A 92 12.95 2.60 13.35
C ASN A 92 12.46 2.43 11.91
N ILE A 93 12.52 1.21 11.40
CA ILE A 93 12.00 0.83 10.08
C ILE A 93 10.87 -0.18 10.30
N TYR A 94 9.64 0.23 9.98
CA TYR A 94 8.44 -0.60 10.09
C TYR A 94 8.07 -1.18 8.72
N GLY A 95 7.36 -2.32 8.70
CA GLY A 95 7.01 -3.03 7.45
C GLY A 95 8.11 -3.96 6.90
N LEU A 96 9.26 -4.06 7.57
CA LEU A 96 10.32 -5.00 7.14
C LEU A 96 10.10 -6.44 7.61
N GLY A 97 9.40 -6.66 8.72
CA GLY A 97 9.23 -7.99 9.30
C GLY A 97 8.09 -8.81 8.68
N VAL A 98 7.91 -10.01 9.22
CA VAL A 98 6.86 -10.97 8.80
C VAL A 98 5.78 -11.13 9.86
N PHE A 99 6.11 -10.85 11.12
CA PHE A 99 5.20 -11.04 12.25
C PHE A 99 4.92 -9.69 12.88
N GLY A 100 3.67 -9.24 12.76
CA GLY A 100 3.21 -7.97 13.31
C GLY A 100 4.03 -6.77 12.84
N ASP A 101 3.82 -5.66 13.51
CA ASP A 101 4.37 -4.37 13.13
C ASP A 101 5.55 -3.95 14.05
N TYR A 102 6.52 -4.85 14.22
CA TYR A 102 7.69 -4.57 15.06
C TYR A 102 8.75 -3.80 14.27
N PRO A 103 9.37 -2.77 14.84
CA PRO A 103 10.38 -2.00 14.14
C PRO A 103 11.72 -2.75 14.06
N VAL A 104 12.34 -2.71 12.90
CA VAL A 104 13.78 -2.94 12.76
C VAL A 104 14.51 -1.67 13.18
N LYS A 105 15.39 -1.77 14.17
CA LYS A 105 16.16 -0.62 14.67
C LYS A 105 17.40 -0.40 13.81
N ALA A 106 17.66 0.85 13.45
CA ALA A 106 18.81 1.29 12.68
C ALA A 106 19.50 2.48 13.36
N THR A 107 20.80 2.63 13.13
CA THR A 107 21.57 3.82 13.50
C THR A 107 21.74 4.72 12.29
N TYR A 108 21.49 6.03 12.44
CA TYR A 108 21.68 7.03 11.39
C TYR A 108 22.96 7.84 11.61
N ASP A 109 23.80 7.92 10.57
CA ASP A 109 24.92 8.86 10.50
C ASP A 109 24.60 9.94 9.47
N ALA A 110 24.33 11.16 9.95
CA ALA A 110 23.99 12.29 9.11
C ALA A 110 25.16 12.76 8.23
N SER A 111 26.40 12.58 8.69
CA SER A 111 27.59 13.02 7.96
C SER A 111 27.94 12.08 6.81
N ALA A 112 27.78 10.77 7.04
CA ALA A 112 27.98 9.73 6.03
C ALA A 112 26.72 9.50 5.17
N GLN A 113 25.56 9.99 5.62
CA GLN A 113 24.24 9.72 5.06
C GLN A 113 23.94 8.22 4.96
N THR A 114 24.16 7.50 6.05
CA THR A 114 23.98 6.05 6.12
C THR A 114 23.02 5.61 7.20
N LEU A 115 22.25 4.55 6.92
CA LEU A 115 21.48 3.80 7.91
C LEU A 115 22.13 2.43 8.11
N THR A 116 22.51 2.12 9.34
CA THR A 116 23.16 0.86 9.70
C THR A 116 22.20 -0.02 10.48
N VAL A 117 21.91 -1.21 9.94
CA VAL A 117 21.10 -2.24 10.58
C VAL A 117 21.99 -3.37 11.07
N LYS A 118 21.86 -3.74 12.34
CA LYS A 118 22.60 -4.83 12.98
C LYS A 118 21.67 -5.98 13.34
N LYS A 119 22.28 -7.14 13.63
CA LYS A 119 21.57 -8.25 14.26
C LYS A 119 20.93 -7.77 15.56
N GLN A 120 19.67 -8.13 15.76
CA GLN A 120 18.89 -7.69 16.91
C GLN A 120 17.75 -8.66 17.21
N VAL A 121 17.25 -8.63 18.44
CA VAL A 121 15.96 -9.26 18.76
C VAL A 121 14.89 -8.43 18.08
N TYR A 122 14.14 -9.04 17.17
CA TYR A 122 13.03 -8.44 16.45
C TYR A 122 11.74 -8.56 17.28
N MET A 123 11.49 -9.74 17.85
CA MET A 123 10.34 -10.05 18.70
C MET A 123 10.79 -10.93 19.86
N SER A 124 10.34 -10.64 21.07
CA SER A 124 10.68 -11.43 22.26
C SER A 124 10.04 -12.83 22.21
N ALA A 125 10.52 -13.74 23.04
CA ALA A 125 9.96 -15.09 23.14
C ALA A 125 8.49 -15.08 23.58
N ASP A 126 8.13 -14.19 24.52
CA ASP A 126 6.77 -14.11 25.06
C ASP A 126 5.79 -13.57 24.01
N GLU A 127 6.20 -12.53 23.26
CA GLU A 127 5.42 -11.99 22.14
C GLU A 127 5.24 -13.04 21.04
N PHE A 128 6.31 -13.74 20.67
CA PHE A 128 6.22 -14.79 19.65
C PHE A 128 5.33 -15.95 20.10
N ALA A 129 5.44 -16.38 21.36
CA ALA A 129 4.57 -17.39 21.94
C ALA A 129 3.09 -16.95 21.98
N SER A 130 2.80 -15.65 22.19
CA SER A 130 1.41 -15.15 22.22
C SER A 130 0.68 -15.23 20.88
N ILE A 131 1.42 -15.26 19.77
CA ILE A 131 0.86 -15.45 18.42
C ILE A 131 0.97 -16.90 17.94
N GLY A 132 1.22 -17.85 18.85
CA GLY A 132 1.32 -19.29 18.53
C GLY A 132 2.70 -19.75 18.06
N GLY A 133 3.72 -18.91 18.21
CA GLY A 133 5.13 -19.24 17.93
C GLY A 133 5.77 -20.13 19.01
N SER A 134 7.10 -20.27 18.93
CA SER A 134 7.89 -21.00 19.93
C SER A 134 8.28 -20.11 21.11
N ASN A 135 8.79 -20.72 22.20
CA ASN A 135 9.36 -19.99 23.35
C ASN A 135 10.79 -19.47 23.08
N GLU A 136 11.12 -19.16 21.83
CA GLU A 136 12.39 -18.55 21.44
C GLU A 136 12.15 -17.17 20.86
N PRO A 137 13.00 -16.18 21.15
CA PRO A 137 12.88 -14.88 20.48
C PRO A 137 13.17 -15.02 18.99
N VAL A 138 12.49 -14.20 18.20
CA VAL A 138 12.79 -14.00 16.79
C VAL A 138 13.85 -12.91 16.68
N TYR A 139 14.92 -13.21 15.95
CA TYR A 139 15.98 -12.27 15.64
C TYR A 139 15.87 -11.82 14.19
N LEU A 140 16.21 -10.57 13.95
CA LEU A 140 16.74 -10.16 12.65
C LEU A 140 18.22 -10.52 12.61
N TYR A 141 18.60 -11.41 11.71
CA TYR A 141 19.98 -11.65 11.31
C TYR A 141 20.28 -10.81 10.07
N VAL A 142 21.50 -10.28 10.03
CA VAL A 142 22.10 -9.72 8.83
C VAL A 142 23.11 -10.73 8.30
N THR A 143 22.94 -11.15 7.05
CA THR A 143 23.79 -12.17 6.44
C THR A 143 24.27 -11.75 5.06
N THR A 144 25.24 -12.50 4.54
CA THR A 144 25.64 -12.44 3.15
C THR A 144 25.46 -13.81 2.52
N SER A 145 24.94 -13.86 1.29
CA SER A 145 24.94 -15.11 0.53
C SER A 145 26.33 -15.41 0.00
N ASN A 146 26.89 -16.55 0.41
CA ASN A 146 28.08 -17.12 -0.17
C ASN A 146 27.67 -18.00 -1.35
N GLN A 147 27.55 -17.39 -2.53
CA GLN A 147 27.07 -18.05 -3.74
C GLN A 147 27.89 -19.29 -4.13
N ALA A 148 29.18 -19.34 -3.78
CA ALA A 148 30.04 -20.49 -4.08
C ALA A 148 29.67 -21.74 -3.28
N THR A 149 29.07 -21.56 -2.10
CA THR A 149 28.71 -22.65 -1.19
C THR A 149 27.21 -22.82 -1.01
N GLY A 150 26.42 -21.82 -1.41
CA GLY A 150 25.00 -21.72 -1.08
C GLY A 150 24.74 -21.44 0.41
N ASN A 151 25.79 -21.18 1.19
CA ASN A 151 25.67 -20.85 2.61
C ASN A 151 25.36 -19.38 2.81
N MET A 152 24.72 -19.06 3.93
CA MET A 152 24.63 -17.68 4.41
C MET A 152 25.61 -17.50 5.57
N ASP A 153 26.49 -16.50 5.45
CA ASP A 153 27.43 -16.14 6.50
C ASP A 153 26.85 -14.94 7.27
N GLU A 154 26.74 -15.04 8.60
CA GLU A 154 26.36 -13.91 9.45
C GLU A 154 27.43 -12.80 9.32
N ILE A 155 26.98 -11.56 9.13
CA ILE A 155 27.84 -10.37 9.07
C ILE A 155 27.51 -9.44 10.24
N SER A 156 28.34 -8.43 10.48
CA SER A 156 28.13 -7.51 11.61
C SER A 156 26.96 -6.55 11.38
N GLU A 157 26.76 -6.10 10.15
CA GLU A 157 25.78 -5.07 9.79
C GLU A 157 25.46 -5.04 8.30
N ILE A 158 24.31 -4.46 7.96
CA ILE A 158 23.96 -3.99 6.62
C ILE A 158 23.90 -2.46 6.68
N VAL A 159 24.52 -1.80 5.69
CA VAL A 159 24.57 -0.33 5.61
C VAL A 159 23.84 0.12 4.35
N PHE A 160 22.77 0.88 4.53
CA PHE A 160 22.12 1.62 3.45
C PHE A 160 22.80 2.96 3.30
N LYS A 161 23.05 3.35 2.05
CA LYS A 161 23.51 4.69 1.69
C LYS A 161 22.34 5.48 1.11
N TYR A 162 22.17 6.72 1.55
CA TYR A 162 21.22 7.63 0.93
C TYR A 162 21.73 8.07 -0.45
N CYS A 163 20.86 8.02 -1.45
CA CYS A 163 21.18 8.30 -2.84
C CYS A 163 20.32 9.46 -3.36
N PRO A 164 20.64 10.73 -3.03
CA PRO A 164 19.81 11.88 -3.41
C PRO A 164 19.66 12.08 -4.92
N TYR A 165 20.58 11.54 -5.72
CA TYR A 165 20.57 11.60 -7.19
C TYR A 165 20.41 10.21 -7.81
N GLY A 166 20.04 9.22 -6.99
CA GLY A 166 19.86 7.83 -7.41
C GLY A 166 21.15 7.06 -7.59
N VAL A 167 21.01 5.90 -8.21
CA VAL A 167 22.07 4.96 -8.56
C VAL A 167 21.98 4.63 -10.05
N THR A 168 23.13 4.43 -10.69
CA THR A 168 23.19 3.96 -12.08
C THR A 168 23.23 2.44 -12.10
N PHE A 169 22.26 1.81 -12.76
CA PHE A 169 22.19 0.37 -12.96
C PHE A 169 23.12 -0.08 -14.10
N ASN A 170 23.31 -1.40 -14.21
CA ASN A 170 24.18 -2.01 -15.24
C ASN A 170 23.79 -1.68 -16.69
N ASP A 171 22.51 -1.39 -16.95
CA ASP A 171 22.00 -1.00 -18.26
C ASP A 171 22.20 0.50 -18.58
N GLY A 172 22.78 1.25 -17.64
CA GLY A 172 23.00 2.69 -17.74
C GLY A 172 21.80 3.55 -17.35
N SER A 173 20.66 2.95 -16.99
CA SER A 173 19.53 3.68 -16.43
C SER A 173 19.84 4.17 -15.00
N THR A 174 19.13 5.21 -14.56
CA THR A 174 19.23 5.73 -13.18
C THR A 174 17.90 5.47 -12.47
N GLY A 175 17.97 5.03 -11.22
CA GLY A 175 16.79 4.90 -10.36
C GLY A 175 17.13 5.04 -8.88
N TYR A 176 16.13 4.83 -8.02
CA TYR A 176 16.20 5.02 -6.57
C TYR A 176 16.64 6.45 -6.17
N GLU A 177 16.24 7.46 -6.95
CA GLU A 177 16.53 8.86 -6.63
C GLU A 177 15.85 9.26 -5.32
N GLY A 178 16.62 9.79 -4.37
CA GLY A 178 16.15 10.06 -3.02
C GLY A 178 15.90 8.80 -2.18
N GLY A 179 16.34 7.62 -2.62
CA GLY A 179 16.19 6.34 -1.91
C GLY A 179 17.34 5.99 -0.97
N TRP A 180 17.18 4.87 -0.26
CA TRP A 180 18.22 4.23 0.55
C TRP A 180 18.60 2.89 -0.04
N VAL A 181 19.87 2.68 -0.36
CA VAL A 181 20.28 1.48 -1.10
C VAL A 181 21.48 0.79 -0.43
N VAL A 182 21.47 -0.54 -0.37
CA VAL A 182 22.59 -1.34 0.15
C VAL A 182 23.64 -1.50 -0.94
N MET A 183 24.71 -0.70 -0.89
CA MET A 183 25.75 -0.66 -1.94
C MET A 183 26.53 -1.97 -2.12
N GLU A 184 26.49 -2.86 -1.13
CA GLU A 184 27.16 -4.15 -1.18
C GLU A 184 26.15 -5.22 -1.60
N GLY A 185 26.42 -5.90 -2.73
CA GLY A 185 25.56 -6.98 -3.21
C GLY A 185 25.46 -8.16 -2.22
N ASN A 186 24.43 -8.99 -2.39
CA ASN A 186 24.20 -10.24 -1.64
C ASN A 186 23.95 -10.09 -0.13
N ARG A 187 23.60 -8.90 0.35
CA ARG A 187 23.19 -8.65 1.74
C ARG A 187 21.74 -9.06 1.93
N ILE A 188 21.47 -9.78 3.03
CA ILE A 188 20.18 -10.42 3.29
C ILE A 188 19.72 -10.11 4.70
N PHE A 189 18.46 -9.72 4.84
CA PHE A 189 17.74 -9.79 6.11
C PHE A 189 17.11 -11.16 6.28
N CYS A 190 17.34 -11.79 7.43
CA CYS A 190 16.74 -13.07 7.79
C CYS A 190 16.05 -12.97 9.16
N PHE A 191 14.72 -13.11 9.20
CA PHE A 191 13.95 -13.11 10.45
C PHE A 191 13.76 -14.55 10.94
N ASN A 192 14.45 -14.94 12.02
CA ASN A 192 14.45 -16.33 12.46
C ASN A 192 14.71 -16.53 13.96
N THR A 193 14.36 -17.70 14.49
CA THR A 193 14.80 -18.12 15.83
C THR A 193 16.24 -18.63 15.78
N ALA A 194 16.92 -18.68 16.93
CA ALA A 194 18.31 -19.16 16.99
C ALA A 194 18.45 -20.64 16.64
N SER A 195 17.49 -21.47 17.03
CA SER A 195 17.44 -22.89 16.67
C SER A 195 17.34 -23.09 15.16
N ASN A 196 16.45 -22.36 14.49
CA ASN A 196 16.20 -22.48 13.06
C ASN A 196 17.28 -21.81 12.20
N PHE A 197 17.95 -20.78 12.72
CA PHE A 197 19.08 -20.17 12.02
C PHE A 197 20.29 -21.11 11.97
N ASN A 198 20.58 -21.81 13.07
CA ASN A 198 21.74 -22.72 13.18
C ASN A 198 21.44 -24.16 12.74
N ALA A 199 20.17 -24.52 12.55
CA ALA A 199 19.77 -25.83 12.07
C ALA A 199 20.02 -25.96 10.55
N GLN A 200 21.28 -26.12 10.15
CA GLN A 200 21.78 -27.35 9.53
C GLN A 200 23.03 -27.13 8.67
N SER A 201 24.09 -27.82 9.07
CA SER A 201 25.22 -28.30 8.27
C SER A 201 24.78 -29.25 7.13
N GLY A 202 23.92 -28.79 6.21
CA GLY A 202 23.36 -29.69 5.20
C GLY A 202 22.38 -29.14 4.16
N GLY A 203 22.07 -27.84 4.16
CA GLY A 203 21.38 -27.22 3.02
C GLY A 203 19.85 -27.25 3.10
N SER A 204 19.31 -26.46 4.01
CA SER A 204 18.22 -25.51 3.72
C SER A 204 17.96 -24.78 5.02
N MET A 205 18.32 -23.49 5.07
CA MET A 205 17.73 -22.67 6.12
C MET A 205 16.23 -22.65 5.80
N SER A 206 15.43 -23.34 6.60
CA SER A 206 13.98 -23.24 6.53
C SER A 206 13.60 -21.97 7.29
N GLY A 207 14.02 -20.81 6.76
CA GLY A 207 13.38 -19.59 7.24
C GLY A 207 11.91 -19.66 6.86
N TRP A 208 11.09 -19.01 7.66
CA TRP A 208 9.66 -18.94 7.46
C TRP A 208 9.39 -18.25 6.10
N LEU A 209 8.33 -18.63 5.38
CA LEU A 209 7.94 -17.95 4.14
C LEU A 209 7.88 -16.42 4.42
N GLY A 210 8.51 -15.61 3.55
CA GLY A 210 8.62 -14.16 3.74
C GLY A 210 9.75 -13.66 4.66
N SER A 211 10.49 -14.54 5.35
CA SER A 211 11.55 -14.12 6.30
C SER A 211 12.88 -13.70 5.67
N TRP A 212 13.00 -13.77 4.34
CA TRP A 212 14.24 -13.50 3.60
C TRP A 212 13.99 -12.33 2.67
N LYS A 213 14.80 -11.30 2.82
CA LYS A 213 14.79 -10.15 1.91
C LYS A 213 16.21 -9.94 1.41
N TYR A 214 16.46 -10.20 0.12
CA TYR A 214 17.76 -9.98 -0.53
C TYR A 214 17.70 -8.80 -1.48
N ALA A 215 18.85 -8.18 -1.74
CA ALA A 215 18.98 -6.97 -2.57
C ALA A 215 18.02 -5.85 -2.12
N VAL A 216 17.91 -5.64 -0.81
CA VAL A 216 16.94 -4.71 -0.24
C VAL A 216 17.30 -3.27 -0.58
N ALA A 217 16.36 -2.54 -1.17
CA ALA A 217 16.41 -1.10 -1.36
C ALA A 217 15.13 -0.44 -0.82
N LEU A 218 15.26 0.79 -0.34
CA LEU A 218 14.15 1.62 0.13
C LEU A 218 14.03 2.86 -0.77
N PRO A 219 13.54 2.72 -2.02
CA PRO A 219 13.39 3.85 -2.92
C PRO A 219 12.31 4.83 -2.47
N GLN A 220 12.23 5.98 -3.14
CA GLN A 220 11.10 6.87 -2.94
C GLN A 220 9.82 6.14 -3.34
N LEU A 221 8.77 6.32 -2.55
CA LEU A 221 7.50 5.63 -2.82
C LEU A 221 6.90 6.03 -4.18
N SER A 222 7.18 7.26 -4.64
CA SER A 222 6.79 7.75 -5.96
C SER A 222 7.43 7.00 -7.13
N ASP A 223 8.51 6.25 -6.90
CA ASP A 223 9.12 5.41 -7.93
C ASP A 223 8.21 4.23 -8.30
N PHE A 224 7.33 3.83 -7.37
CA PHE A 224 6.35 2.74 -7.56
C PHE A 224 4.92 3.25 -7.72
N TYR A 225 4.57 4.29 -6.98
CA TYR A 225 3.22 4.85 -6.95
C TYR A 225 3.30 6.37 -7.18
N PRO A 226 3.46 6.84 -8.44
CA PRO A 226 3.67 8.26 -8.72
C PRO A 226 2.57 9.17 -8.15
N GLU A 227 1.31 8.72 -8.21
CA GLU A 227 0.15 9.45 -7.70
C GLU A 227 -0.02 9.33 -6.17
N ALA A 228 0.59 8.31 -5.55
CA ALA A 228 0.61 8.07 -4.11
C ALA A 228 2.02 8.05 -3.51
N GLY A 229 2.85 8.97 -4.00
CA GLY A 229 4.12 9.29 -3.35
C GLY A 229 3.92 9.66 -1.87
N ALA A 230 4.96 9.44 -1.10
CA ALA A 230 4.92 9.59 0.35
C ALA A 230 4.61 11.06 0.74
N PHE A 231 3.63 11.26 1.61
CA PHE A 231 3.14 12.59 1.91
C PHE A 231 4.02 13.33 2.93
N ILE A 232 4.43 14.54 2.57
CA ILE A 232 5.15 15.46 3.47
C ILE A 232 4.31 16.72 3.62
N PHE A 233 3.90 17.03 4.84
CA PHE A 233 3.12 18.24 5.09
C PHE A 233 3.99 19.50 5.07
N ASP A 234 3.72 20.38 4.12
CA ASP A 234 4.20 21.76 4.10
C ASP A 234 2.99 22.71 4.17
N GLU A 235 2.74 23.30 5.33
CA GLU A 235 1.61 24.24 5.55
C GLU A 235 1.53 25.36 4.49
N SER A 236 2.66 25.76 3.89
CA SER A 236 2.70 26.79 2.85
C SER A 236 2.01 26.37 1.55
N GLU A 237 1.76 25.07 1.34
CA GLU A 237 1.03 24.52 0.18
C GLU A 237 -0.48 24.42 0.42
N TRP A 238 -0.93 24.71 1.64
CA TRP A 238 -2.31 24.49 2.07
C TRP A 238 -3.00 25.78 2.51
N THR A 239 -4.32 25.82 2.35
CA THR A 239 -5.18 26.92 2.82
C THR A 239 -6.15 26.38 3.87
N SER A 240 -6.13 26.92 5.09
CA SER A 240 -7.07 26.50 6.13
C SER A 240 -8.51 26.80 5.71
N THR A 241 -9.38 25.80 5.81
CA THR A 241 -10.83 25.91 5.53
C THR A 241 -11.67 25.92 6.80
N GLY A 242 -11.02 25.84 7.98
CA GLY A 242 -11.66 25.82 9.28
C GLY A 242 -11.63 24.44 9.93
N THR A 243 -12.73 24.07 10.57
CA THR A 243 -12.83 22.83 11.36
C THR A 243 -13.96 21.96 10.83
N SER A 244 -13.60 20.77 10.35
CA SER A 244 -14.54 19.74 9.91
C SER A 244 -14.92 18.83 11.08
N LYS A 245 -15.96 18.02 10.88
CA LYS A 245 -16.32 16.93 11.80
C LYS A 245 -15.97 15.60 11.17
N LEU A 246 -15.32 14.72 11.92
CA LEU A 246 -15.07 13.33 11.56
C LEU A 246 -15.84 12.43 12.53
N GLU A 247 -16.75 11.63 11.98
CA GLU A 247 -17.31 10.42 12.58
C GLU A 247 -16.46 9.26 12.05
N ASP A 248 -15.60 8.70 12.89
CA ASP A 248 -14.56 7.76 12.46
C ASP A 248 -15.04 6.30 12.49
N GLY A 249 -14.95 5.65 11.34
CA GLY A 249 -15.20 4.22 11.17
C GLY A 249 -13.93 3.38 11.12
N TRP A 250 -12.74 3.96 10.90
CA TRP A 250 -11.48 3.19 10.86
C TRP A 250 -11.16 2.60 12.22
N PHE A 251 -11.24 3.37 13.30
CA PHE A 251 -10.94 2.88 14.65
C PHE A 251 -12.20 2.65 15.50
N LEU A 252 -13.38 2.63 14.85
CA LEU A 252 -14.68 2.42 15.47
C LEU A 252 -14.93 3.34 16.69
N SER A 253 -14.41 4.57 16.63
CA SER A 253 -14.50 5.49 17.75
C SER A 253 -15.93 6.05 17.92
N GLU A 254 -16.34 6.24 19.17
CA GLU A 254 -17.69 6.73 19.46
C GLU A 254 -17.81 8.25 19.27
N GLY A 255 -18.70 8.65 18.37
CA GLY A 255 -19.11 10.04 18.19
C GLY A 255 -18.29 10.83 17.17
N ALA A 256 -18.70 12.08 16.95
CA ALA A 256 -18.02 12.99 16.04
C ALA A 256 -17.04 13.88 16.79
N PHE A 257 -15.84 14.06 16.26
CA PHE A 257 -14.87 15.01 16.79
C PHE A 257 -14.41 16.01 15.73
N ASN A 258 -13.90 17.13 16.21
CA ASN A 258 -13.51 18.28 15.39
C ASN A 258 -12.07 18.11 14.90
N VAL A 259 -11.85 18.33 13.60
CA VAL A 259 -10.54 18.18 12.97
C VAL A 259 -10.22 19.43 12.16
N ALA A 260 -9.01 19.97 12.31
CA ALA A 260 -8.58 21.09 11.49
C ALA A 260 -8.47 20.65 10.02
N THR A 261 -8.98 21.46 9.11
CA THR A 261 -9.06 21.11 7.70
C THR A 261 -8.41 22.16 6.83
N TYR A 262 -7.74 21.67 5.79
CA TYR A 262 -7.08 22.47 4.80
C TYR A 262 -7.48 22.00 3.41
N GLN A 263 -7.39 22.90 2.44
CA GLN A 263 -7.53 22.61 1.01
C GLN A 263 -6.20 22.89 0.33
N SER A 264 -5.80 22.01 -0.58
CA SER A 264 -4.56 22.18 -1.34
C SER A 264 -4.65 23.44 -2.23
N LYS A 265 -3.56 24.20 -2.31
CA LYS A 265 -3.46 25.38 -3.20
C LYS A 265 -3.28 24.99 -4.66
N SER A 266 -2.68 23.82 -4.92
CA SER A 266 -2.45 23.31 -6.28
C SER A 266 -3.63 22.49 -6.79
N ASN A 267 -4.38 21.83 -5.90
CA ASN A 267 -5.55 21.04 -6.26
C ASN A 267 -6.76 21.39 -5.35
N PRO A 268 -7.76 22.15 -5.85
CA PRO A 268 -8.93 22.51 -5.05
C PRO A 268 -9.84 21.32 -4.71
N ASN A 269 -9.66 20.16 -5.36
CA ASN A 269 -10.39 18.93 -5.04
C ASN A 269 -9.71 18.10 -3.95
N GLU A 270 -8.55 18.54 -3.44
CA GLU A 270 -7.83 17.83 -2.39
C GLU A 270 -7.95 18.53 -1.03
N TYR A 271 -8.38 17.77 -0.02
CA TYR A 271 -8.55 18.24 1.35
C TYR A 271 -7.69 17.43 2.30
N LEU A 272 -7.06 18.11 3.23
CA LEU A 272 -6.27 17.51 4.30
C LEU A 272 -6.98 17.71 5.63
N LEU A 273 -7.15 16.62 6.37
CA LEU A 273 -7.55 16.61 7.78
C LEU A 273 -6.28 16.46 8.62
N LEU A 274 -5.97 17.46 9.44
CA LEU A 274 -4.78 17.50 10.27
C LEU A 274 -5.04 16.84 11.63
N LYS A 275 -4.20 15.87 11.97
CA LYS A 275 -4.27 15.03 13.18
C LYS A 275 -5.66 14.43 13.39
N PRO A 276 -6.18 13.68 12.39
CA PRO A 276 -7.56 13.21 12.40
C PRO A 276 -7.85 12.38 13.65
N PHE A 277 -6.91 11.57 14.15
CA PHE A 277 -7.18 10.65 15.25
C PHE A 277 -6.59 11.08 16.60
N ALA A 278 -6.25 12.36 16.78
CA ALA A 278 -5.69 12.88 18.04
C ALA A 278 -6.65 12.78 19.23
N SER A 279 -7.97 12.72 18.97
CA SER A 279 -9.00 12.62 20.01
C SER A 279 -9.53 11.19 20.23
N VAL A 280 -9.00 10.21 19.49
CA VAL A 280 -9.39 8.81 19.66
C VAL A 280 -8.75 8.28 20.94
N ALA A 281 -9.56 7.66 21.81
CA ALA A 281 -9.19 7.41 23.20
C ALA A 281 -8.05 6.41 23.41
N ASP A 282 -7.89 5.46 22.49
CA ASP A 282 -6.87 4.41 22.51
C ASP A 282 -5.67 4.72 21.60
N ASN A 283 -5.56 5.95 21.08
CA ASN A 283 -4.38 6.38 20.35
C ASN A 283 -3.22 6.63 21.33
N ASP A 284 -2.16 5.82 21.25
CA ASP A 284 -0.96 5.97 22.08
C ASP A 284 -0.13 7.21 21.71
N THR A 285 -0.34 7.78 20.52
CA THR A 285 0.39 8.96 20.01
C THR A 285 -0.54 10.10 19.62
N PRO A 286 -1.40 10.61 20.53
CA PRO A 286 -2.42 11.61 20.17
C PRO A 286 -1.82 12.96 19.76
N ASN A 287 -0.53 13.19 20.07
CA ASN A 287 0.19 14.40 19.71
C ASN A 287 1.04 14.25 18.45
N ALA A 288 1.21 13.04 17.92
CA ALA A 288 1.99 12.82 16.71
C ALA A 288 1.36 13.56 15.52
N ASP A 289 2.21 13.92 14.57
CA ASP A 289 1.72 14.43 13.30
C ASP A 289 1.07 13.28 12.51
N GLY A 290 -0.04 13.60 11.88
CA GLY A 290 -0.91 12.64 11.24
C GLY A 290 -1.89 13.35 10.33
N TYR A 291 -2.29 12.70 9.25
CA TYR A 291 -3.05 13.33 8.19
C TYR A 291 -4.01 12.33 7.57
N LEU A 292 -5.09 12.85 7.00
CA LEU A 292 -5.95 12.12 6.09
C LEU A 292 -6.21 13.02 4.88
N ILE A 293 -5.93 12.53 3.68
CA ILE A 293 -6.04 13.30 2.44
C ILE A 293 -7.20 12.73 1.63
N LEU A 294 -8.17 13.59 1.37
CA LEU A 294 -9.36 13.32 0.57
C LEU A 294 -9.17 13.90 -0.82
N ASN A 295 -9.42 13.11 -1.85
CA ASN A 295 -9.64 13.61 -3.20
C ASN A 295 -11.14 13.51 -3.53
N ILE A 296 -11.78 14.67 -3.70
CA ILE A 296 -13.20 14.83 -4.00
C ILE A 296 -13.47 15.22 -5.45
N GLU A 297 -12.50 14.99 -6.36
CA GLU A 297 -12.62 15.31 -7.78
C GLU A 297 -13.86 14.69 -8.41
N ASN A 298 -14.18 13.45 -8.01
CA ASN A 298 -15.45 12.80 -8.34
C ASN A 298 -16.32 12.64 -7.08
N PRO A 299 -17.37 13.48 -6.89
CA PRO A 299 -18.28 13.35 -5.76
C PRO A 299 -19.03 12.01 -5.69
N GLY A 300 -19.10 11.24 -6.78
CA GLY A 300 -19.66 9.89 -6.81
C GLY A 300 -18.68 8.78 -6.42
N CYS A 301 -17.39 9.11 -6.25
CA CYS A 301 -16.34 8.19 -5.83
C CYS A 301 -15.21 8.99 -5.16
N VAL A 302 -15.39 9.33 -3.88
CA VAL A 302 -14.36 10.03 -3.09
C VAL A 302 -13.27 9.05 -2.69
N VAL A 303 -12.01 9.38 -2.95
CA VAL A 303 -10.89 8.50 -2.60
C VAL A 303 -10.03 9.09 -1.49
N VAL A 304 -9.57 8.23 -0.59
CA VAL A 304 -8.65 8.60 0.50
C VAL A 304 -7.23 8.20 0.09
N LYS A 305 -6.30 9.16 0.06
CA LYS A 305 -4.93 8.91 -0.40
C LYS A 305 -4.21 7.91 0.50
N PRO A 306 -3.63 6.84 -0.07
CA PRO A 306 -2.79 5.90 0.67
C PRO A 306 -1.42 6.49 1.05
N HIS A 307 -0.69 5.78 1.89
CA HIS A 307 0.67 6.05 2.36
C HIS A 307 0.81 7.41 3.03
N VAL A 308 -0.25 7.78 3.72
CA VAL A 308 -0.33 8.96 4.57
C VAL A 308 -0.37 8.49 6.02
N MET A 309 0.62 8.89 6.81
CA MET A 309 0.64 8.59 8.24
C MET A 309 -0.58 9.23 8.91
N SER A 310 -1.38 8.45 9.61
CA SER A 310 -2.61 8.93 10.25
C SER A 310 -2.39 9.61 11.60
N GLY A 311 -1.23 9.38 12.21
CA GLY A 311 -0.93 9.77 13.59
C GLY A 311 -1.58 8.88 14.65
N TYR A 312 -2.19 7.76 14.25
CA TYR A 312 -2.71 6.73 15.14
C TYR A 312 -1.70 5.58 15.32
N THR A 313 -1.49 5.17 16.57
CA THR A 313 -0.80 3.92 16.95
C THR A 313 -1.52 3.30 18.14
N CYS A 314 -1.56 1.96 18.23
CA CYS A 314 -2.17 1.24 19.35
C CYS A 314 -1.38 -0.03 19.68
N ALA A 315 -0.60 0.02 20.76
CA ALA A 315 0.22 -1.09 21.22
C ALA A 315 -0.60 -2.30 21.67
N GLU A 316 -1.80 -2.08 22.24
CA GLU A 316 -2.69 -3.16 22.70
C GLU A 316 -3.19 -4.05 21.55
N GLN A 317 -3.24 -3.51 20.33
CA GLN A 317 -3.66 -4.21 19.12
C GLN A 317 -2.47 -4.70 18.28
N SER A 318 -1.25 -4.69 18.83
CA SER A 318 -0.02 -5.00 18.11
C SER A 318 0.27 -4.08 16.91
N MET A 319 -0.37 -2.90 16.87
CA MET A 319 -0.18 -1.87 15.84
C MET A 319 0.83 -0.83 16.34
N MET A 320 2.13 -1.10 16.15
CA MET A 320 3.19 -0.25 16.71
C MET A 320 3.74 0.82 15.74
N ALA A 321 3.44 0.74 14.44
CA ALA A 321 3.68 1.81 13.46
C ALA A 321 2.42 2.66 13.25
N SER A 322 2.59 3.71 12.44
CA SER A 322 1.47 4.56 12.09
C SER A 322 0.58 3.78 11.13
N VAL A 323 -0.69 3.69 11.50
CA VAL A 323 -1.67 3.00 10.68
C VAL A 323 -2.04 3.92 9.52
N ALA A 324 -1.55 3.66 8.32
CA ALA A 324 -2.07 4.37 7.15
C ALA A 324 -3.53 3.96 6.93
N THR A 325 -4.42 4.94 6.98
CA THR A 325 -5.87 4.75 6.77
C THR A 325 -6.22 5.14 5.34
N THR A 326 -6.97 4.30 4.63
CA THR A 326 -7.45 4.60 3.28
C THR A 326 -8.85 4.00 3.07
N THR A 327 -9.30 3.99 1.83
CA THR A 327 -10.52 3.32 1.35
C THR A 327 -10.13 2.30 0.30
N ARG A 328 -10.96 1.27 0.07
CA ARG A 328 -10.73 0.31 -1.02
C ARG A 328 -10.56 1.02 -2.36
N GLU A 329 -11.36 2.05 -2.60
CA GLU A 329 -11.33 2.87 -3.81
C GLU A 329 -10.04 3.71 -3.89
N GLY A 330 -9.53 4.17 -2.75
CA GLY A 330 -8.21 4.80 -2.67
C GLY A 330 -7.09 3.87 -3.12
N VAL A 331 -7.11 2.60 -2.70
CA VAL A 331 -6.16 1.59 -3.20
C VAL A 331 -6.33 1.37 -4.70
N SER A 332 -7.55 1.17 -5.19
CA SER A 332 -7.81 0.97 -6.61
C SER A 332 -7.30 2.14 -7.47
N TYR A 333 -7.61 3.37 -7.06
CA TYR A 333 -7.22 4.57 -7.81
C TYR A 333 -5.70 4.79 -7.79
N TYR A 334 -5.10 4.82 -6.60
CA TYR A 334 -3.71 5.27 -6.45
C TYR A 334 -2.67 4.17 -6.64
N LEU A 335 -3.00 2.91 -6.37
CA LEU A 335 -2.03 1.80 -6.38
C LEU A 335 -2.28 0.81 -7.52
N ASN A 336 -3.54 0.64 -7.94
CA ASN A 336 -3.90 -0.26 -9.04
C ASN A 336 -4.17 0.49 -10.34
N GLU A 337 -4.03 1.82 -10.36
CA GLU A 337 -4.19 2.69 -11.53
C GLU A 337 -5.59 2.68 -12.15
N TYR A 338 -6.63 2.38 -11.36
CA TYR A 338 -8.00 2.42 -11.84
C TYR A 338 -8.46 3.87 -12.01
N THR A 339 -9.21 4.12 -13.07
CA THR A 339 -9.98 5.36 -13.21
C THR A 339 -11.21 5.35 -12.30
N PHE A 340 -11.77 6.53 -11.99
CA PHE A 340 -13.03 6.60 -11.25
C PHE A 340 -14.17 5.83 -11.93
N ASP A 341 -14.24 5.86 -13.27
CA ASP A 341 -15.28 5.15 -14.03
C ASP A 341 -15.16 3.62 -13.88
N GLU A 342 -13.94 3.08 -13.87
CA GLU A 342 -13.71 1.65 -13.66
C GLU A 342 -14.10 1.22 -12.23
N ILE A 343 -13.77 2.04 -11.23
CA ILE A 343 -14.16 1.79 -9.84
C ILE A 343 -15.69 1.81 -9.69
N ILE A 344 -16.36 2.79 -10.32
CA ILE A 344 -17.82 2.91 -10.30
C ILE A 344 -18.47 1.73 -11.03
N GLU A 345 -17.97 1.34 -12.21
CA GLU A 345 -18.50 0.21 -12.97
C GLU A 345 -18.36 -1.11 -12.20
N GLU A 346 -17.20 -1.34 -11.54
CA GLU A 346 -17.00 -2.50 -10.69
C GLU A 346 -17.99 -2.50 -9.52
N ALA A 347 -18.15 -1.37 -8.82
CA ALA A 347 -19.09 -1.28 -7.71
C ALA A 347 -20.54 -1.51 -8.15
N GLU A 348 -20.96 -0.95 -9.29
CA GLU A 348 -22.29 -1.20 -9.89
C GLU A 348 -22.50 -2.68 -10.26
N LEU A 349 -21.45 -3.35 -10.75
CA LEU A 349 -21.50 -4.77 -11.13
C LEU A 349 -21.72 -5.68 -9.92
N TYR A 350 -21.10 -5.35 -8.77
CA TYR A 350 -21.13 -6.15 -7.55
C TYR A 350 -22.15 -5.67 -6.50
N ASP A 351 -22.85 -4.56 -6.74
CA ASP A 351 -23.74 -3.88 -5.78
C ASP A 351 -22.98 -3.44 -4.51
N ASP A 352 -21.72 -3.04 -4.68
CA ASP A 352 -20.87 -2.53 -3.61
C ASP A 352 -21.18 -1.03 -3.36
N PRO A 353 -21.24 -0.57 -2.10
CA PRO A 353 -21.47 0.84 -1.81
C PRO A 353 -20.23 1.68 -2.18
N LEU A 354 -20.43 2.84 -2.80
CA LEU A 354 -19.34 3.77 -3.15
C LEU A 354 -19.14 4.85 -2.08
N PRO A 355 -17.92 5.36 -1.89
CA PRO A 355 -17.69 6.58 -1.14
C PRO A 355 -18.23 7.79 -1.91
N VAL A 356 -19.13 8.55 -1.29
CA VAL A 356 -19.85 9.64 -1.97
C VAL A 356 -19.79 10.93 -1.18
N MET A 357 -19.90 12.05 -1.89
CA MET A 357 -20.02 13.39 -1.34
C MET A 357 -21.37 14.02 -1.72
N GLU A 358 -22.17 14.36 -0.72
CA GLU A 358 -23.43 15.10 -0.87
C GLU A 358 -23.33 16.45 -0.16
N GLY A 359 -23.29 17.53 -0.94
CA GLY A 359 -23.05 18.87 -0.39
C GLY A 359 -21.65 18.97 0.20
N ASN A 360 -21.53 19.12 1.53
CA ASN A 360 -20.25 19.12 2.25
C ASN A 360 -20.05 17.86 3.11
N VAL A 361 -20.87 16.83 2.91
CA VAL A 361 -20.83 15.59 3.68
C VAL A 361 -20.29 14.48 2.82
N ILE A 362 -19.20 13.86 3.25
CA ILE A 362 -18.57 12.71 2.63
C ILE A 362 -18.91 11.48 3.46
N THR A 363 -19.36 10.42 2.81
CA THR A 363 -19.60 9.10 3.42
C THR A 363 -18.64 8.10 2.80
N LEU A 364 -17.88 7.39 3.63
CA LEU A 364 -16.85 6.43 3.23
C LEU A 364 -17.22 5.04 3.76
N PRO A 365 -17.92 4.19 2.98
CA PRO A 365 -18.42 2.91 3.45
C PRO A 365 -17.34 1.81 3.52
N ASN A 366 -16.26 1.95 2.73
CA ASN A 366 -15.24 0.92 2.53
C ASN A 366 -13.88 1.37 3.08
N CYS A 367 -13.86 1.89 4.31
CA CYS A 367 -12.59 2.24 4.97
C CYS A 367 -11.77 0.97 5.21
N ILE A 368 -10.46 1.05 5.05
CA ILE A 368 -9.49 -0.02 5.30
C ILE A 368 -8.20 0.53 5.92
N PHE A 369 -7.43 -0.34 6.55
CA PHE A 369 -6.03 -0.07 6.90
C PHE A 369 -5.13 -0.49 5.74
N GLN A 370 -4.07 0.27 5.50
CA GLN A 370 -3.23 0.09 4.32
C GLN A 370 -1.83 -0.47 4.63
N ASN A 371 -1.54 -0.76 5.88
CA ASN A 371 -0.17 -0.99 6.31
C ASN A 371 -0.10 -2.23 7.22
N VAL A 372 -0.01 -3.42 6.62
CA VAL A 372 1.03 -4.38 7.05
C VAL A 372 1.44 -5.26 5.85
N PRO A 373 2.64 -5.08 5.27
CA PRO A 373 3.17 -6.02 4.28
C PRO A 373 3.25 -7.43 4.88
N ASN A 374 2.89 -8.45 4.08
CA ASN A 374 2.81 -9.88 4.42
C ASN A 374 1.66 -10.33 5.34
N PHE A 375 0.68 -9.50 5.66
CA PHE A 375 -0.59 -10.02 6.16
C PHE A 375 -1.43 -10.44 4.97
N GLU A 376 -2.00 -11.64 5.01
CA GLU A 376 -2.89 -12.09 3.96
C GLU A 376 -4.01 -11.04 3.76
N PRO A 377 -4.49 -10.82 2.53
CA PRO A 377 -5.53 -9.82 2.21
C PRO A 377 -6.77 -9.88 3.11
N GLU A 378 -6.94 -11.00 3.82
CA GLU A 378 -8.05 -11.36 4.66
C GLU A 378 -7.94 -10.87 6.12
N ASP A 379 -6.75 -10.54 6.65
CA ASP A 379 -6.54 -10.54 8.12
C ASP A 379 -6.46 -9.16 8.81
N ILE A 380 -6.25 -8.05 8.11
CA ILE A 380 -6.10 -6.73 8.75
C ILE A 380 -6.78 -5.57 8.03
N ASN A 381 -7.47 -5.80 6.92
CA ASN A 381 -8.10 -4.70 6.18
C ASN A 381 -9.40 -4.22 6.85
N TYR A 382 -9.90 -4.92 7.87
CA TYR A 382 -11.15 -4.64 8.54
C TYR A 382 -11.16 -5.20 9.97
N TRP A 383 -11.99 -4.61 10.83
CA TRP A 383 -12.27 -5.17 12.14
C TRP A 383 -13.12 -6.44 12.01
N VAL A 384 -12.89 -7.40 12.89
CA VAL A 384 -13.78 -8.55 13.07
C VAL A 384 -14.31 -8.61 14.49
N ASN A 385 -15.54 -9.08 14.66
CA ASN A 385 -16.10 -9.33 15.98
C ASN A 385 -15.54 -10.64 16.59
N SER A 386 -16.00 -11.00 17.79
CA SER A 386 -15.59 -12.23 18.47
C SER A 386 -15.91 -13.53 17.71
N ASN A 387 -16.81 -13.49 16.73
CA ASN A 387 -17.17 -14.61 15.87
C ASN A 387 -16.36 -14.64 14.57
N ARG A 388 -15.37 -13.73 14.41
CA ARG A 388 -14.61 -13.49 13.18
C ARG A 388 -15.47 -12.99 12.02
N GLU A 389 -16.59 -12.33 12.31
CA GLU A 389 -17.42 -11.68 11.28
C GLU A 389 -16.93 -10.23 11.07
N PRO A 390 -16.82 -9.74 9.82
CA PRO A 390 -16.41 -8.37 9.53
C PRO A 390 -17.33 -7.34 10.19
N ILE A 391 -16.74 -6.29 10.76
CA ILE A 391 -17.40 -5.10 11.27
C ILE A 391 -17.22 -3.98 10.24
N PRO A 392 -18.30 -3.39 9.70
CA PRO A 392 -18.20 -2.30 8.75
C PRO A 392 -17.47 -1.08 9.33
N MET A 393 -16.46 -0.60 8.61
CA MET A 393 -15.70 0.61 8.94
C MET A 393 -16.25 1.78 8.12
N ILE A 394 -17.36 2.36 8.58
CA ILE A 394 -18.04 3.44 7.87
C ILE A 394 -17.67 4.77 8.50
N SER A 395 -16.93 5.60 7.78
CA SER A 395 -16.58 6.95 8.21
C SER A 395 -17.48 7.99 7.56
N LYS A 396 -17.73 9.09 8.27
CA LYS A 396 -18.44 10.25 7.72
C LYS A 396 -17.71 11.53 8.07
N ILE A 397 -17.48 12.36 7.07
CA ILE A 397 -16.74 13.62 7.21
C ILE A 397 -17.64 14.76 6.77
N THR A 398 -17.89 15.72 7.65
CA THR A 398 -18.58 16.96 7.31
C THR A 398 -17.55 18.08 7.18
N LEU A 399 -17.23 18.47 5.96
CA LEU A 399 -16.24 19.51 5.68
C LEU A 399 -16.70 20.88 6.20
N ALA A 400 -15.75 21.65 6.75
CA ALA A 400 -15.97 23.05 7.12
C ALA A 400 -16.49 23.84 5.91
N THR A 401 -17.59 24.59 6.08
CA THR A 401 -18.26 25.34 4.99
C THR A 401 -17.29 26.30 4.31
N GLY A 402 -16.99 25.99 3.06
CA GLY A 402 -15.96 26.63 2.22
C GLY A 402 -15.66 25.84 0.95
N ALA A 403 -16.08 24.55 0.91
CA ALA A 403 -16.11 23.73 -0.30
C ALA A 403 -17.14 24.27 -1.30
N GLY A 404 -16.82 25.38 -1.95
CA GLY A 404 -17.41 25.70 -3.24
C GLY A 404 -17.04 24.56 -4.17
N VAL A 405 -17.99 23.66 -4.41
CA VAL A 405 -17.98 22.84 -5.62
C VAL A 405 -18.04 23.85 -6.77
N ASN A 406 -16.88 24.30 -7.23
CA ASN A 406 -16.76 25.26 -8.31
C ASN A 406 -17.17 24.54 -9.58
N GLY A 407 -18.47 24.55 -9.82
CA GLY A 407 -19.10 23.75 -10.85
C GLY A 407 -19.22 22.30 -10.38
N ILE A 408 -20.45 21.88 -10.11
CA ILE A 408 -20.83 20.54 -10.55
C ILE A 408 -20.60 20.59 -12.06
N ILE A 409 -19.44 20.11 -12.53
CA ILE A 409 -19.33 19.73 -13.93
C ILE A 409 -20.33 18.60 -14.04
N ASN A 410 -21.48 18.93 -14.58
CA ASN A 410 -22.44 17.93 -14.97
C ASN A 410 -21.71 17.10 -16.02
N ASP A 411 -21.22 15.91 -15.67
CA ASP A 411 -20.49 15.03 -16.61
C ASP A 411 -21.29 14.74 -17.88
N ALA A 412 -22.61 14.96 -17.85
CA ALA A 412 -23.44 14.95 -19.05
C ALA A 412 -23.00 15.96 -20.13
N ASP A 413 -22.32 17.05 -19.78
CA ASP A 413 -21.93 18.10 -20.72
C ASP A 413 -20.59 17.81 -21.44
N ASN A 414 -19.77 16.86 -20.93
CA ASN A 414 -18.46 16.51 -21.52
C ASN A 414 -18.24 15.00 -21.75
N ALA A 415 -19.06 14.10 -21.21
CA ALA A 415 -18.95 12.68 -21.45
C ALA A 415 -19.42 12.30 -22.87
N ALA A 416 -18.74 11.35 -23.49
CA ALA A 416 -19.14 10.86 -24.81
C ALA A 416 -20.54 10.24 -24.76
N THR A 417 -21.48 10.77 -25.54
CA THR A 417 -22.83 10.22 -25.67
C THR A 417 -22.78 8.81 -26.28
N ARG A 418 -23.22 7.80 -25.52
CA ARG A 418 -23.36 6.42 -25.99
C ARG A 418 -24.84 6.07 -26.11
N TYR A 419 -25.22 5.40 -27.20
CA TYR A 419 -26.61 4.97 -27.43
C TYR A 419 -26.72 3.46 -27.30
N PHE A 420 -27.79 2.98 -26.69
CA PHE A 420 -28.10 1.56 -26.57
C PHE A 420 -29.54 1.30 -27.03
N ASN A 421 -29.79 0.14 -27.63
CA ASN A 421 -31.16 -0.29 -27.90
C ASN A 421 -31.86 -0.72 -26.60
N LEU A 422 -33.15 -1.06 -26.68
CA LEU A 422 -33.93 -1.48 -25.52
C LEU A 422 -33.54 -2.86 -24.96
N GLN A 423 -32.57 -3.52 -25.57
CA GLN A 423 -31.96 -4.77 -25.13
C GLN A 423 -30.56 -4.57 -24.56
N GLY A 424 -30.09 -3.32 -24.41
CA GLY A 424 -28.78 -2.98 -23.84
C GLY A 424 -27.61 -3.13 -24.80
N VAL A 425 -27.83 -3.27 -26.10
CA VAL A 425 -26.76 -3.34 -27.12
C VAL A 425 -26.40 -1.94 -27.58
N GLU A 426 -25.12 -1.59 -27.53
CA GLU A 426 -24.60 -0.30 -27.98
C GLU A 426 -24.75 -0.10 -29.50
N ILE A 427 -25.15 1.11 -29.91
CA ILE A 427 -25.42 1.50 -31.29
C ILE A 427 -24.69 2.81 -31.60
N ALA A 428 -23.80 2.81 -32.60
CA ALA A 428 -23.00 4.00 -32.91
C ALA A 428 -23.78 5.16 -33.54
N LYS A 429 -24.86 4.86 -34.27
CA LYS A 429 -25.73 5.84 -34.96
C LYS A 429 -27.17 5.32 -35.02
N PRO A 430 -27.99 5.62 -34.00
CA PRO A 430 -29.39 5.23 -34.04
C PRO A 430 -30.16 6.00 -35.12
N ALA A 431 -31.22 5.41 -35.65
CA ALA A 431 -32.03 6.03 -36.71
C ALA A 431 -32.97 7.11 -36.13
N ALA A 432 -33.26 8.15 -36.91
CA ALA A 432 -34.28 9.14 -36.52
C ALA A 432 -35.64 8.44 -36.33
N GLY A 433 -36.30 8.74 -35.21
CA GLY A 433 -37.53 8.10 -34.75
C GLY A 433 -37.33 6.85 -33.90
N GLU A 434 -36.09 6.38 -33.69
CA GLU A 434 -35.80 5.19 -32.87
C GLU A 434 -35.79 5.54 -31.36
N VAL A 435 -36.39 4.66 -30.55
CA VAL A 435 -36.35 4.76 -29.09
C VAL A 435 -35.06 4.10 -28.60
N VAL A 436 -34.19 4.89 -27.97
CA VAL A 436 -32.89 4.44 -27.46
C VAL A 436 -32.73 4.79 -25.99
N ILE A 437 -31.79 4.11 -25.36
CA ILE A 437 -31.23 4.48 -24.07
C ILE A 437 -29.96 5.30 -24.36
N VAL A 438 -29.88 6.51 -23.82
CA VAL A 438 -28.72 7.39 -23.93
C VAL A 438 -27.99 7.36 -22.60
N LYS A 439 -26.69 7.03 -22.62
CA LYS A 439 -25.79 7.17 -21.47
C LYS A 439 -24.84 8.34 -21.72
N GLU A 440 -24.88 9.32 -20.83
CA GLU A 440 -24.00 10.50 -20.81
C GLU A 440 -23.41 10.56 -19.40
N GLY A 441 -22.17 10.07 -19.24
CA GLY A 441 -21.57 9.82 -17.93
C GLY A 441 -22.43 8.85 -17.10
N ASN A 442 -22.80 9.27 -15.89
CA ASN A 442 -23.66 8.50 -14.97
C ASN A 442 -25.16 8.64 -15.25
N LYS A 443 -25.56 9.48 -16.22
CA LYS A 443 -26.96 9.70 -16.53
C LYS A 443 -27.43 8.77 -17.63
N THR A 444 -28.44 7.96 -17.32
CA THR A 444 -29.13 7.11 -18.29
C THR A 444 -30.54 7.65 -18.55
N SER A 445 -30.91 7.88 -19.80
CA SER A 445 -32.24 8.35 -20.17
C SER A 445 -32.81 7.61 -21.38
N LYS A 446 -34.13 7.45 -21.44
CA LYS A 446 -34.81 6.87 -22.60
C LYS A 446 -35.33 7.99 -23.48
N THR A 447 -34.84 8.10 -24.71
CA THR A 447 -35.23 9.16 -25.64
C THR A 447 -35.61 8.62 -27.01
N ILE A 448 -36.29 9.46 -27.79
CA ILE A 448 -36.53 9.23 -29.22
C ILE A 448 -35.52 10.09 -29.98
N VAL A 449 -34.68 9.45 -30.79
CA VAL A 449 -33.71 10.16 -31.64
C VAL A 449 -34.47 11.02 -32.63
N ARG A 450 -34.20 12.32 -32.65
CA ARG A 450 -34.91 13.29 -33.50
C ARG A 450 -34.22 13.53 -34.83
#